data_AF-A0A1Q8ZWN2-F1
#
_entry.id   AF-A0A1Q8ZWN2-F1
#
_cell.length_a   1.000
_cell.length_b   1.000
_cell.length_c   1.000
_cell.angle_alpha   90.00
_cell.angle_beta   90.00
_cell.angle_gamma   90.00
#
_symmetry.space_group_name_H-M   'P 1'
#
loop_
_entity.id
_entity.type
_entity.pdbx_description
1 polymer ?
#
loop_
_entity_poly.entity_id
_entity_poly.type
_entity_poly.pdbx_seq_one_letter_code
_entity_poly.pdbx_strand_id
1 'polypeptide(L)'
;MSEERLKQRLDDLASQGQQVTFWLRDDDAVEPTPALETLLQLTRRYNIPLTLAVIPQHTGAALVDRLAQEPALCVTVHGWSHVNHATPPEKKQELGLQRPAAVVLGELKAGFDKLQDLYGAHFLPMLVPPWNRIDKTLVPALSALGFSALSVFGREKVPTPMRLLNTHVDVMDWRGTGGGRDADVLFAEVADWLAPDAEPLKALGLLTHHLVHDAAVWRFLERLFQLTHDHPSCRWMSAGDILSND
;
A
#
# COMPACT_ATOMS: atom_id res chain seq x y z
N MET A 1 -9.55 10.96 23.64
CA MET A 1 -8.82 11.09 22.36
C MET A 1 -8.43 9.70 21.91
N SER A 2 -8.63 9.36 20.64
CA SER A 2 -8.45 8.00 20.13
C SER A 2 -6.97 7.56 20.00
N GLU A 3 -6.05 8.52 19.89
CA GLU A 3 -4.60 8.27 19.92
C GLU A 3 -4.16 7.63 21.24
N GLU A 4 -4.65 8.13 22.38
CA GLU A 4 -4.39 7.51 23.69
C GLU A 4 -5.00 6.10 23.80
N ARG A 5 -6.14 5.87 23.14
CA ARG A 5 -6.73 4.52 23.05
C ARG A 5 -5.82 3.58 22.26
N LEU A 6 -5.28 4.02 21.12
CA LEU A 6 -4.30 3.23 20.36
C LEU A 6 -3.06 2.96 21.21
N LYS A 7 -2.51 3.98 21.87
CA LYS A 7 -1.35 3.83 22.75
C LYS A 7 -1.59 2.79 23.84
N GLN A 8 -2.69 2.90 24.59
CA GLN A 8 -3.06 1.92 25.61
C GLN A 8 -3.17 0.50 25.02
N ARG A 9 -3.72 0.37 23.81
CA ARG A 9 -3.83 -0.93 23.15
C ARG A 9 -2.46 -1.52 22.81
N LEU A 10 -1.52 -0.69 22.35
CA LEU A 10 -0.14 -1.10 22.08
C LEU A 10 0.60 -1.47 23.38
N ASP A 11 0.40 -0.73 24.46
CA ASP A 11 0.94 -1.03 25.79
C ASP A 11 0.43 -2.39 26.30
N ASP A 12 -0.87 -2.66 26.15
CA ASP A 12 -1.47 -3.95 26.53
C ASP A 12 -0.83 -5.11 25.74
N LEU A 13 -0.66 -4.95 24.42
CA LEU A 13 0.02 -5.94 23.58
C LEU A 13 1.46 -6.18 24.03
N ALA A 14 2.19 -5.11 24.36
CA ALA A 14 3.56 -5.20 24.86
C ALA A 14 3.63 -5.95 26.19
N SER A 15 2.70 -5.69 27.12
CA SER A 15 2.61 -6.39 28.40
C SER A 15 2.34 -7.90 28.26
N GLN A 16 1.73 -8.29 27.14
CA GLN A 16 1.43 -9.67 26.79
C GLN A 16 2.55 -10.32 25.96
N GLY A 17 3.64 -9.59 25.67
CA GLY A 17 4.72 -10.06 24.79
C GLY A 17 4.30 -10.22 23.34
N GLN A 18 3.20 -9.57 22.91
CA GLN A 18 2.68 -9.63 21.55
C GLN A 18 3.19 -8.45 20.72
N GLN A 19 3.37 -8.69 19.43
CA GLN A 19 3.76 -7.67 18.46
C GLN A 19 2.79 -7.62 17.29
N VAL A 20 2.64 -6.42 16.74
CA VAL A 20 1.86 -6.13 15.54
C VAL A 20 2.83 -5.73 14.44
N THR A 21 2.70 -6.39 13.29
CA THR A 21 3.44 -5.99 12.09
C THR A 21 2.65 -4.90 11.36
N PHE A 22 3.29 -3.78 11.08
CA PHE A 22 2.77 -2.70 10.25
C PHE A 22 3.53 -2.65 8.92
N TRP A 23 2.84 -2.21 7.86
CA TRP A 23 3.48 -1.92 6.59
C TRP A 23 2.83 -0.73 5.89
N LEU A 24 3.62 0.00 5.10
CA LEU A 24 3.21 1.22 4.43
C LEU A 24 3.22 1.04 2.91
N ARG A 25 2.08 1.32 2.29
CA ARG A 25 1.91 1.38 0.84
C ARG A 25 1.46 2.78 0.42
N ASP A 26 2.16 3.35 -0.55
CA ASP A 26 1.77 4.61 -1.16
C ASP A 26 1.51 4.41 -2.66
N ASP A 27 0.31 4.78 -3.11
CA ASP A 27 -0.17 4.53 -4.47
C ASP A 27 0.07 5.74 -5.39
N ASP A 28 -0.03 5.52 -6.70
CA ASP A 28 0.03 6.52 -7.78
C ASP A 28 1.39 7.17 -8.09
N ALA A 29 2.51 6.59 -7.62
CA ALA A 29 3.83 7.15 -7.92
C ALA A 29 4.19 7.05 -9.43
N VAL A 30 4.69 8.15 -10.01
CA VAL A 30 5.11 8.19 -11.43
C VAL A 30 6.45 8.91 -11.63
N GLU A 31 6.66 10.03 -10.96
CA GLU A 31 7.86 10.87 -11.06
C GLU A 31 8.23 11.47 -9.69
N PRO A 32 9.46 11.98 -9.51
CA PRO A 32 9.83 12.71 -8.31
C PRO A 32 8.97 13.98 -8.15
N THR A 33 8.39 14.16 -6.97
CA THR A 33 7.61 15.35 -6.62
C THR A 33 8.02 15.88 -5.24
N PRO A 34 7.78 17.17 -4.91
CA PRO A 34 8.00 17.67 -3.56
C PRO A 34 7.22 16.90 -2.48
N ALA A 35 6.03 16.41 -2.82
CA ALA A 35 5.24 15.58 -1.93
C ALA A 35 5.89 14.20 -1.70
N LEU A 36 6.43 13.58 -2.76
CA LEU A 36 7.20 12.34 -2.62
C LEU A 36 8.45 12.56 -1.75
N GLU A 37 9.18 13.66 -1.96
CA GLU A 37 10.32 14.00 -1.11
C GLU A 37 9.93 14.14 0.37
N THR A 38 8.76 14.72 0.64
CA THR A 38 8.23 14.86 2.00
C THR A 38 7.94 13.48 2.61
N LEU A 39 7.33 12.57 1.86
CA LEU A 39 7.08 11.19 2.29
C LEU A 39 8.38 10.42 2.54
N LEU A 40 9.36 10.52 1.63
CA LEU A 40 10.66 9.86 1.76
C LEU A 40 11.44 10.37 2.99
N GLN A 41 11.42 11.68 3.25
CA GLN A 41 12.04 12.25 4.43
C GLN A 41 11.34 11.80 5.72
N LEU A 42 10.01 11.78 5.74
CA LEU A 42 9.23 11.37 6.89
C LEU A 42 9.46 9.90 7.24
N THR A 43 9.39 9.01 6.24
CA THR A 43 9.62 7.58 6.41
C THR A 43 11.06 7.28 6.84
N ARG A 44 12.05 7.95 6.25
CA ARG A 44 13.46 7.84 6.68
C ARG A 44 13.64 8.28 8.13
N ARG A 45 13.05 9.40 8.55
CA ARG A 45 13.19 9.93 9.91
C ARG A 45 12.79 8.92 10.99
N TYR A 46 11.77 8.12 10.70
CA TYR A 46 11.23 7.12 11.62
C TYR A 46 11.58 5.68 11.24
N ASN A 47 12.49 5.46 10.28
CA ASN A 47 12.88 4.14 9.76
C ASN A 47 11.69 3.27 9.32
N ILE A 48 10.67 3.88 8.69
CA ILE A 48 9.47 3.18 8.20
C ILE A 48 9.74 2.66 6.79
N PRO A 49 9.74 1.33 6.55
CA PRO A 49 9.88 0.79 5.20
C PRO A 49 8.67 1.18 4.34
N LEU A 50 8.94 1.67 3.13
CA LEU A 50 7.94 2.18 2.20
C LEU A 50 7.84 1.26 0.98
N THR A 51 6.61 1.00 0.55
CA THR A 51 6.32 0.37 -0.75
C THR A 51 5.59 1.36 -1.64
N LEU A 52 6.16 1.69 -2.79
CA LEU A 52 5.54 2.56 -3.80
C LEU A 52 4.85 1.71 -4.86
N ALA A 53 3.55 1.89 -5.05
CA ALA A 53 2.82 1.37 -6.19
C ALA A 53 2.97 2.35 -7.37
N VAL A 54 3.77 1.95 -8.36
CA VAL A 54 4.17 2.81 -9.48
C VAL A 54 3.30 2.50 -10.70
N ILE A 55 2.79 3.55 -11.36
CA ILE A 55 2.01 3.39 -12.60
C ILE A 55 2.99 3.19 -13.78
N PRO A 56 3.06 1.99 -14.39
CA PRO A 56 4.12 1.67 -15.34
C PRO A 56 4.14 2.55 -16.58
N GLN A 57 2.98 2.94 -17.14
CA GLN A 57 2.93 3.72 -18.37
C GLN A 57 3.64 5.08 -18.22
N HIS A 58 3.51 5.72 -17.05
CA HIS A 58 3.92 7.10 -16.84
C HIS A 58 5.29 7.25 -16.19
N THR A 59 5.82 6.19 -15.56
CA THR A 59 7.13 6.27 -14.91
C THR A 59 8.32 6.14 -15.89
N GLY A 60 9.51 6.53 -15.42
CA GLY A 60 10.75 6.48 -16.18
C GLY A 60 12.00 6.79 -15.34
N ALA A 61 13.10 7.10 -16.04
CA ALA A 61 14.44 7.23 -15.45
C ALA A 61 14.50 8.22 -14.27
N ALA A 62 13.76 9.33 -14.32
CA ALA A 62 13.78 10.34 -13.25
C ALA A 62 13.37 9.76 -11.88
N LEU A 63 12.34 8.90 -11.84
CA LEU A 63 11.93 8.26 -10.59
C LEU A 63 12.94 7.18 -10.17
N VAL A 64 13.48 6.40 -11.11
CA VAL A 64 14.52 5.40 -10.85
C VAL A 64 15.75 6.04 -10.20
N ASP A 65 16.29 7.09 -10.81
CA ASP A 65 17.49 7.79 -10.34
C ASP A 65 17.28 8.36 -8.94
N ARG A 66 16.08 8.87 -8.66
CA ARG A 66 15.75 9.37 -7.32
C ARG A 66 15.67 8.25 -6.30
N LEU A 67 14.97 7.16 -6.61
CA LEU A 67 14.75 6.04 -5.68
C LEU A 67 16.01 5.19 -5.46
N ALA A 68 17.03 5.28 -6.31
CA ALA A 68 18.33 4.63 -6.10
C ALA A 68 19.01 5.03 -4.76
N GLN A 69 18.60 6.14 -4.15
CA GLN A 69 19.08 6.62 -2.85
C GLN A 69 18.30 6.04 -1.66
N GLU A 70 17.28 5.20 -1.90
CA GLU A 70 16.37 4.65 -0.88
C GLU A 70 16.46 3.11 -0.85
N PRO A 71 17.52 2.51 -0.29
CA PRO A 71 17.80 1.07 -0.43
C PRO A 71 16.80 0.14 0.27
N ALA A 72 15.97 0.67 1.19
CA ALA A 72 14.96 -0.08 1.94
C ALA A 72 13.56 -0.01 1.31
N LEU A 73 13.43 0.64 0.14
CA LEU A 73 12.15 0.86 -0.53
C LEU A 73 11.81 -0.26 -1.51
N CYS A 74 10.53 -0.64 -1.56
CA CYS A 74 10.01 -1.55 -2.57
C CYS A 74 9.22 -0.79 -3.64
N VAL A 75 9.34 -1.20 -4.90
CA VAL A 75 8.53 -0.71 -6.02
C VAL A 75 7.66 -1.86 -6.54
N THR A 76 6.37 -1.63 -6.69
CA THR A 76 5.39 -2.63 -7.11
C THR A 76 4.51 -2.08 -8.25
N VAL A 77 3.88 -2.97 -9.03
CA VAL A 77 3.07 -2.58 -10.20
C VAL A 77 1.72 -2.00 -9.78
N HIS A 78 1.38 -0.79 -10.22
CA HIS A 78 0.07 -0.17 -10.04
C HIS A 78 -0.78 -0.17 -11.33
N GLY A 79 -1.16 -1.37 -11.80
CA GLY A 79 -1.90 -1.52 -13.06
C GLY A 79 -1.01 -1.28 -14.29
N TRP A 80 -1.50 -0.51 -15.26
CA TRP A 80 -0.71 -0.09 -16.44
C TRP A 80 -0.68 1.43 -16.59
N SER A 81 -1.83 2.05 -16.77
CA SER A 81 -2.03 3.47 -17.11
C SER A 81 -2.87 4.23 -16.09
N HIS A 82 -3.50 3.49 -15.17
CA HIS A 82 -4.50 3.99 -14.23
C HIS A 82 -5.72 4.64 -14.93
N VAL A 83 -6.04 4.18 -16.16
CA VAL A 83 -7.22 4.65 -16.91
C VAL A 83 -8.47 3.88 -16.49
N ASN A 84 -9.56 4.61 -16.26
CA ASN A 84 -10.85 3.99 -16.01
C ASN A 84 -11.47 3.47 -17.31
N HIS A 85 -11.78 2.18 -17.37
CA HIS A 85 -12.48 1.55 -18.48
C HIS A 85 -13.92 1.13 -18.13
N ALA A 86 -14.34 1.32 -16.87
CA ALA A 86 -15.70 1.05 -16.42
C ALA A 86 -16.69 2.09 -16.97
N THR A 87 -17.88 1.62 -17.37
CA THR A 87 -18.95 2.50 -17.86
C THR A 87 -19.97 2.76 -16.74
N PRO A 88 -20.40 4.01 -16.47
CA PRO A 88 -21.42 4.26 -15.46
C PRO A 88 -22.66 3.38 -15.66
N PRO A 89 -23.23 2.78 -14.59
CA PRO A 89 -23.00 3.06 -13.17
C PRO A 89 -21.87 2.24 -12.51
N GLU A 90 -21.06 1.51 -13.28
CA GLU A 90 -19.97 0.71 -12.73
C GLU A 90 -18.94 1.57 -11.99
N LYS A 91 -18.33 0.98 -10.95
CA LYS A 91 -17.26 1.65 -10.21
C LYS A 91 -15.99 1.70 -11.07
N LYS A 92 -15.21 2.79 -10.93
CA LYS A 92 -13.93 2.98 -11.67
C LYS A 92 -13.06 1.73 -11.60
N GLN A 93 -12.58 1.25 -12.74
CA GLN A 93 -11.77 0.03 -12.81
C GLN A 93 -10.92 0.05 -14.08
N GLU A 94 -9.61 -0.19 -13.91
CA GLU A 94 -8.70 -0.39 -15.05
C GLU A 94 -8.67 -1.88 -15.46
N LEU A 95 -8.58 -2.76 -14.46
CA LEU A 95 -8.37 -4.19 -14.63
C LEU A 95 -9.70 -4.95 -14.61
N GLY A 96 -10.57 -4.63 -15.58
CA GLY A 96 -11.91 -5.19 -15.72
C GLY A 96 -12.16 -5.79 -17.11
N LEU A 97 -13.29 -6.47 -17.28
CA LEU A 97 -13.67 -7.14 -18.53
C LEU A 97 -14.39 -6.21 -19.52
N GLN A 98 -14.40 -4.89 -19.27
CA GLN A 98 -14.84 -3.89 -20.26
C GLN A 98 -13.91 -3.85 -21.48
N ARG A 99 -12.72 -4.44 -21.37
CA ARG A 99 -11.78 -4.71 -22.45
C ARG A 99 -11.50 -6.22 -22.50
N PRO A 100 -11.10 -6.77 -23.66
CA PRO A 100 -10.73 -8.19 -23.75
C PRO A 100 -9.64 -8.55 -22.73
N ALA A 101 -9.79 -9.69 -22.05
CA ALA A 101 -8.85 -10.13 -21.02
C ALA A 101 -7.39 -10.19 -21.53
N ALA A 102 -7.19 -10.59 -22.79
CA ALA A 102 -5.86 -10.61 -23.42
C ALA A 102 -5.19 -9.23 -23.47
N VAL A 103 -5.96 -8.16 -23.65
CA VAL A 103 -5.44 -6.78 -23.64
C VAL A 103 -5.00 -6.41 -22.23
N VAL A 104 -5.86 -6.64 -21.23
CA VAL A 104 -5.56 -6.32 -19.83
C VAL A 104 -4.34 -7.10 -19.32
N LEU A 105 -4.27 -8.41 -19.61
CA LEU A 105 -3.14 -9.25 -19.21
C LEU A 105 -1.85 -8.88 -19.96
N GLY A 106 -1.95 -8.50 -21.24
CA GLY A 106 -0.81 -7.99 -22.01
C GLY A 106 -0.24 -6.70 -21.44
N GLU A 107 -1.10 -5.76 -21.05
CA GLU A 107 -0.70 -4.51 -20.38
C GLU A 107 -0.07 -4.78 -19.00
N LEU A 108 -0.64 -5.69 -18.21
CA LEU A 108 -0.06 -6.08 -16.93
C LEU A 108 1.33 -6.71 -17.10
N LYS A 109 1.53 -7.55 -18.13
CA LYS A 109 2.84 -8.12 -18.44
C LYS A 109 3.84 -7.04 -18.86
N ALA A 110 3.43 -6.11 -19.73
CA ALA A 110 4.27 -5.01 -20.15
C ALA A 110 4.66 -4.11 -18.96
N GLY A 111 3.71 -3.85 -18.05
CA GLY A 111 3.96 -3.11 -16.82
C GLY A 111 4.92 -3.83 -15.88
N PHE A 112 4.73 -5.14 -15.68
CA PHE A 112 5.64 -5.98 -14.92
C PHE A 112 7.06 -5.93 -15.47
N ASP A 113 7.24 -6.20 -16.77
CA ASP A 113 8.57 -6.25 -17.41
C ASP A 113 9.26 -4.90 -17.33
N LYS A 114 8.54 -3.82 -17.64
CA LYS A 114 9.09 -2.46 -17.56
C LYS A 114 9.57 -2.14 -16.14
N LEU A 115 8.78 -2.43 -15.10
CA LEU A 115 9.17 -2.10 -13.74
C LEU A 115 10.28 -3.03 -13.22
N GLN A 116 10.28 -4.30 -13.61
CA GLN A 116 11.36 -5.22 -13.28
C GLN A 116 12.70 -4.73 -13.86
N ASP A 117 12.71 -4.34 -15.14
CA ASP A 117 13.90 -3.83 -15.82
C ASP A 117 14.39 -2.50 -15.22
N LEU A 118 13.48 -1.60 -14.85
CA LEU A 118 13.82 -0.28 -14.32
C LEU A 118 14.31 -0.32 -12.87
N TYR A 119 13.70 -1.14 -12.02
CA TYR A 119 13.90 -1.06 -10.56
C TYR A 119 14.73 -2.20 -9.97
N GLY A 120 14.98 -3.28 -10.72
CA GLY A 120 15.91 -4.34 -10.33
C GLY A 120 15.70 -4.83 -8.89
N ALA A 121 16.67 -4.58 -8.02
CA ALA A 121 16.62 -5.01 -6.62
C ALA A 121 15.49 -4.37 -5.79
N HIS A 122 14.99 -3.19 -6.17
CA HIS A 122 13.84 -2.57 -5.52
C HIS A 122 12.50 -3.16 -6.01
N PHE A 123 12.49 -3.88 -7.14
CA PHE A 123 11.26 -4.40 -7.71
C PHE A 123 10.71 -5.57 -6.88
N LEU A 124 9.46 -5.42 -6.43
CA LEU A 124 8.68 -6.46 -5.78
C LEU A 124 7.61 -6.94 -6.77
N PRO A 125 7.57 -8.23 -7.15
CA PRO A 125 6.61 -8.78 -8.12
C PRO A 125 5.19 -8.92 -7.52
N MET A 126 4.64 -7.83 -7.03
CA MET A 126 3.30 -7.70 -6.48
C MET A 126 2.45 -6.79 -7.38
N LEU A 127 1.17 -7.11 -7.52
CA LEU A 127 0.20 -6.26 -8.19
C LEU A 127 -0.60 -5.47 -7.16
N VAL A 128 -0.69 -4.16 -7.35
CA VAL A 128 -1.65 -3.27 -6.68
C VAL A 128 -2.62 -2.77 -7.76
N PRO A 129 -3.88 -3.25 -7.82
CA PRO A 129 -4.82 -2.76 -8.82
C PRO A 129 -5.24 -1.31 -8.54
N PRO A 130 -5.32 -0.43 -9.57
CA PRO A 130 -5.96 0.87 -9.44
C PRO A 130 -7.33 0.80 -8.79
N TRP A 131 -7.61 1.75 -7.89
CA TRP A 131 -8.81 1.77 -7.04
C TRP A 131 -9.04 0.49 -6.21
N ASN A 132 -8.01 -0.33 -6.00
CA ASN A 132 -8.06 -1.64 -5.35
C ASN A 132 -9.03 -2.61 -6.05
N ARG A 133 -9.16 -2.52 -7.38
CA ARG A 133 -10.14 -3.32 -8.16
C ARG A 133 -9.50 -4.07 -9.32
N ILE A 134 -9.70 -5.38 -9.30
CA ILE A 134 -9.39 -6.32 -10.38
C ILE A 134 -10.55 -7.30 -10.54
N ASP A 135 -10.88 -7.66 -11.78
CA ASP A 135 -11.86 -8.71 -12.03
C ASP A 135 -11.31 -10.06 -11.58
N LYS A 136 -12.10 -10.80 -10.78
CA LYS A 136 -11.68 -12.08 -10.19
C LYS A 136 -11.26 -13.13 -11.22
N THR A 137 -11.75 -13.04 -12.46
CA THR A 137 -11.41 -13.97 -13.54
C THR A 137 -10.00 -13.76 -14.09
N LEU A 138 -9.40 -12.59 -13.86
CA LEU A 138 -8.02 -12.27 -14.25
C LEU A 138 -7.00 -12.76 -13.21
N VAL A 139 -7.40 -12.86 -11.93
CA VAL A 139 -6.51 -13.21 -10.81
C VAL A 139 -5.74 -14.53 -11.03
N PRO A 140 -6.35 -15.63 -11.53
CA PRO A 140 -5.62 -16.88 -11.77
C PRO A 140 -4.49 -16.77 -12.80
N ALA A 141 -4.52 -15.77 -13.70
CA ALA A 141 -3.49 -15.59 -14.71
C ALA A 141 -2.25 -14.85 -14.19
N LEU A 142 -2.34 -14.16 -13.04
CA LEU A 142 -1.27 -13.28 -12.54
C LEU A 142 0.05 -14.01 -12.29
N SER A 143 0.01 -15.23 -11.74
CA SER A 143 1.23 -16.02 -11.50
C SER A 143 1.97 -16.35 -12.79
N ALA A 144 1.24 -16.64 -13.88
CA ALA A 144 1.84 -16.90 -15.19
C ALA A 144 2.48 -15.64 -15.82
N LEU A 145 2.09 -14.44 -15.36
CA LEU A 145 2.71 -13.18 -15.77
C LEU A 145 3.96 -12.83 -14.93
N GLY A 146 4.22 -13.57 -13.83
CA GLY A 146 5.36 -13.35 -12.94
C GLY A 146 5.00 -12.74 -11.58
N PHE A 147 3.74 -12.36 -11.34
CA PHE A 147 3.33 -11.84 -10.04
C PHE A 147 3.30 -12.93 -8.96
N SER A 148 3.90 -12.66 -7.80
CA SER A 148 3.90 -13.53 -6.64
C SER A 148 2.88 -13.12 -5.57
N ALA A 149 2.39 -11.87 -5.61
CA ALA A 149 1.42 -11.35 -4.64
C ALA A 149 0.43 -10.36 -5.25
N LEU A 150 -0.70 -10.16 -4.56
CA LEU A 150 -1.73 -9.17 -4.86
C LEU A 150 -2.04 -8.36 -3.60
N SER A 151 -2.12 -7.05 -3.73
CA SER A 151 -2.48 -6.15 -2.65
C SER A 151 -3.69 -5.32 -3.04
N VAL A 152 -4.79 -5.48 -2.30
CA VAL A 152 -6.01 -4.68 -2.41
C VAL A 152 -6.32 -4.02 -1.06
N PHE A 153 -7.55 -3.53 -0.88
CA PHE A 153 -7.98 -2.87 0.36
C PHE A 153 -8.95 -3.73 1.17
N GLY A 154 -8.75 -3.74 2.49
CA GLY A 154 -9.48 -4.52 3.48
C GLY A 154 -8.89 -5.92 3.68
N ARG A 155 -9.53 -6.69 4.58
CA ARG A 155 -9.12 -8.06 4.92
C ARG A 155 -8.87 -8.94 3.71
N GLU A 156 -7.80 -9.72 3.78
CA GLU A 156 -7.47 -10.77 2.83
C GLU A 156 -8.61 -11.78 2.73
N LYS A 157 -8.98 -12.14 1.49
CA LYS A 157 -10.07 -13.08 1.22
C LYS A 157 -9.51 -14.36 0.60
N VAL A 158 -9.68 -15.46 1.33
CA VAL A 158 -9.25 -16.81 0.92
C VAL A 158 -10.48 -17.71 0.68
N PRO A 159 -10.38 -18.75 -0.17
CA PRO A 159 -9.20 -19.16 -0.95
C PRO A 159 -8.94 -18.25 -2.17
N THR A 160 -7.67 -18.07 -2.50
CA THR A 160 -7.20 -17.35 -3.68
C THR A 160 -5.91 -18.02 -4.19
N PRO A 161 -5.63 -18.05 -5.51
CA PRO A 161 -4.38 -18.59 -6.03
C PRO A 161 -3.17 -17.67 -5.78
N MET A 162 -3.40 -16.45 -5.29
CA MET A 162 -2.38 -15.45 -5.03
C MET A 162 -2.14 -15.28 -3.55
N ARG A 163 -0.89 -15.04 -3.16
CA ARG A 163 -0.58 -14.50 -1.83
C ARG A 163 -1.14 -13.08 -1.73
N LEU A 164 -1.72 -12.75 -0.59
CA LEU A 164 -2.32 -11.45 -0.34
C LEU A 164 -1.53 -10.69 0.71
N LEU A 165 -1.35 -9.39 0.49
CA LEU A 165 -0.82 -8.45 1.47
C LEU A 165 -1.59 -7.15 1.31
N ASN A 166 -2.72 -7.01 2.02
CA ASN A 166 -3.63 -5.89 1.81
C ASN A 166 -3.32 -4.71 2.73
N THR A 167 -3.81 -3.54 2.33
CA THR A 167 -3.91 -2.36 3.18
C THR A 167 -5.28 -2.31 3.83
N HIS A 168 -5.39 -1.66 4.98
CA HIS A 168 -6.53 -1.75 5.88
C HIS A 168 -7.06 -0.40 6.32
N VAL A 169 -6.16 0.58 6.48
CA VAL A 169 -6.49 1.95 6.85
C VAL A 169 -6.09 2.86 5.69
N ASP A 170 -7.05 3.52 5.07
CA ASP A 170 -6.82 4.55 4.04
C ASP A 170 -6.90 5.92 4.70
N VAL A 171 -5.86 6.74 4.54
CA VAL A 171 -5.78 8.08 5.15
C VAL A 171 -6.64 9.11 4.41
N MET A 172 -7.11 8.81 3.20
CA MET A 172 -7.80 9.75 2.34
C MET A 172 -9.33 9.66 2.45
N ASP A 173 -10.00 10.81 2.48
CA ASP A 173 -11.46 10.94 2.44
C ASP A 173 -11.97 11.08 1.00
N TRP A 174 -11.91 9.99 0.24
CA TRP A 174 -12.31 9.97 -1.18
C TRP A 174 -13.77 10.30 -1.45
N ARG A 175 -14.65 10.18 -0.45
CA ARG A 175 -16.10 10.38 -0.61
C ARG A 175 -16.60 11.71 -0.08
N GLY A 176 -15.79 12.40 0.74
CA GLY A 176 -16.09 13.72 1.25
C GLY A 176 -15.16 14.77 0.66
N THR A 177 -14.16 15.16 1.44
CA THR A 177 -13.32 16.33 1.15
C THR A 177 -12.29 16.13 0.04
N GLY A 178 -11.93 14.88 -0.28
CA GLY A 178 -10.80 14.55 -1.13
C GLY A 178 -9.43 14.78 -0.47
N GLY A 179 -9.40 15.27 0.78
CA GLY A 179 -8.21 15.45 1.62
C GLY A 179 -8.08 14.36 2.69
N GLY A 180 -7.35 14.65 3.75
CA GLY A 180 -7.12 13.71 4.85
C GLY A 180 -8.37 13.44 5.68
N ARG A 181 -8.58 12.18 6.06
CA ARG A 181 -9.55 11.82 7.09
C ARG A 181 -9.15 12.41 8.44
N ASP A 182 -10.14 12.64 9.28
CA ASP A 182 -9.93 13.11 10.64
C ASP A 182 -9.01 12.16 11.42
N ALA A 183 -8.03 12.73 12.13
CA ALA A 183 -7.02 11.95 12.83
C ALA A 183 -7.61 11.09 13.95
N ASP A 184 -8.64 11.58 14.65
CA ASP A 184 -9.29 10.80 15.71
C ASP A 184 -10.05 9.59 15.11
N VAL A 185 -10.60 9.73 13.90
CA VAL A 185 -11.19 8.59 13.18
C VAL A 185 -10.11 7.57 12.80
N LEU A 186 -8.97 8.02 12.28
CA LEU A 186 -7.89 7.12 11.84
C LEU A 186 -7.24 6.37 13.01
N PHE A 187 -6.95 7.05 14.12
CA PHE A 187 -6.41 6.39 15.32
C PHE A 187 -7.40 5.39 15.93
N ALA A 188 -8.69 5.72 15.96
CA ALA A 188 -9.72 4.79 16.40
C ALA A 188 -9.77 3.54 15.51
N GLU A 189 -9.70 3.71 14.18
CA GLU A 189 -9.72 2.59 13.23
C GLU A 189 -8.48 1.69 13.38
N VAL A 190 -7.27 2.26 13.55
CA VAL A 190 -6.07 1.47 13.86
C VAL A 190 -6.26 0.70 15.16
N ALA A 191 -6.79 1.34 16.21
CA ALA A 191 -7.04 0.66 17.48
C ALA A 191 -8.08 -0.48 17.35
N ASP A 192 -9.09 -0.30 16.50
CA ASP A 192 -10.11 -1.32 16.22
C ASP A 192 -9.52 -2.55 15.51
N TRP A 193 -8.59 -2.34 14.57
CA TRP A 193 -7.86 -3.43 13.92
C TRP A 193 -7.00 -4.25 14.90
N LEU A 194 -6.61 -3.65 16.02
CA LEU A 194 -5.76 -4.27 17.04
C LEU A 194 -6.56 -4.73 18.27
N ALA A 195 -7.89 -4.62 18.25
CA ALA A 195 -8.73 -4.98 19.39
C ALA A 195 -8.54 -6.45 19.79
N PRO A 196 -8.66 -6.80 21.09
CA PRO A 196 -8.45 -8.18 21.56
C PRO A 196 -9.34 -9.24 20.88
N ASP A 197 -10.53 -8.83 20.45
CA ASP A 197 -11.55 -9.65 19.79
C ASP A 197 -11.52 -9.52 18.25
N ALA A 198 -10.64 -8.67 17.70
CA ALA A 198 -10.43 -8.60 16.27
C ALA A 198 -9.76 -9.89 15.78
N GLU A 199 -10.26 -10.46 14.66
CA GLU A 199 -9.58 -11.59 14.04
C GLU A 199 -8.17 -11.16 13.60
N PRO A 200 -7.11 -11.94 13.91
CA PRO A 200 -5.73 -11.54 13.69
C PRO A 200 -5.42 -11.23 12.22
N LEU A 201 -4.62 -10.20 12.02
CA LEU A 201 -4.00 -9.90 10.72
C LEU A 201 -2.54 -10.35 10.74
N LYS A 202 -2.06 -10.78 9.57
CA LYS A 202 -0.63 -11.00 9.38
C LYS A 202 0.16 -9.68 9.49
N ALA A 203 -0.35 -8.63 8.84
CA ALA A 203 0.22 -7.30 8.90
C ALA A 203 -0.90 -6.26 8.73
N LEU A 204 -0.88 -5.20 9.54
CA LEU A 204 -1.77 -4.06 9.41
C LEU A 204 -1.19 -3.06 8.41
N GLY A 205 -1.83 -2.95 7.25
CA GLY A 205 -1.37 -2.07 6.18
C GLY A 205 -1.98 -0.67 6.21
N LEU A 206 -1.13 0.34 6.09
CA LEU A 206 -1.55 1.73 5.89
C LEU A 206 -1.45 2.09 4.40
N LEU A 207 -2.52 2.68 3.87
CA LEU A 207 -2.63 3.15 2.49
C LEU A 207 -2.56 4.67 2.44
N THR A 208 -1.61 5.19 1.66
CA THR A 208 -1.41 6.62 1.44
C THR A 208 -1.37 6.95 -0.06
N HIS A 209 -1.59 8.22 -0.41
CA HIS A 209 -1.47 8.73 -1.78
C HIS A 209 -0.78 10.11 -1.76
N HIS A 210 0.54 10.15 -1.67
CA HIS A 210 1.31 11.38 -1.39
C HIS A 210 0.92 12.59 -2.26
N LEU A 211 0.55 12.36 -3.52
CA LEU A 211 0.17 13.39 -4.48
C LEU A 211 -1.02 14.25 -4.05
N VAL A 212 -1.87 13.73 -3.16
CA VAL A 212 -3.10 14.39 -2.70
C VAL A 212 -3.13 14.59 -1.19
N HIS A 213 -2.01 14.37 -0.49
CA HIS A 213 -1.94 14.64 0.94
C HIS A 213 -2.11 16.13 1.23
N ASP A 214 -2.88 16.43 2.26
CA ASP A 214 -2.94 17.74 2.89
C ASP A 214 -2.20 17.74 4.24
N ALA A 215 -2.21 18.88 4.94
CA ALA A 215 -1.59 19.01 6.25
C ALA A 215 -2.19 18.07 7.31
N ALA A 216 -3.43 17.61 7.16
CA ALA A 216 -4.04 16.67 8.09
C ALA A 216 -3.42 15.28 7.94
N VAL A 217 -3.23 14.80 6.71
CA VAL A 217 -2.55 13.52 6.44
C VAL A 217 -1.13 13.56 6.96
N TRP A 218 -0.34 14.59 6.61
CA TRP A 218 1.06 14.68 7.04
C TRP A 218 1.19 14.68 8.57
N ARG A 219 0.34 15.44 9.28
CA ARG A 219 0.32 15.47 10.74
C ARG A 219 -0.11 14.15 11.36
N PHE A 220 -1.06 13.44 10.74
CA PHE A 220 -1.47 12.13 11.20
C PHE A 220 -0.33 11.11 11.06
N LEU A 221 0.32 11.06 9.89
CA LEU A 221 1.45 10.15 9.65
C LEU A 221 2.61 10.41 10.61
N GLU A 222 2.99 11.67 10.83
CA GLU A 222 4.05 12.01 11.78
C GLU A 222 3.73 11.54 13.21
N ARG A 223 2.50 11.76 13.69
CA ARG A 223 2.06 11.31 15.02
C ARG A 223 2.01 9.78 15.13
N LEU A 224 1.48 9.11 14.11
CA LEU A 224 1.41 7.65 14.08
C LEU A 224 2.81 7.04 14.10
N PHE A 225 3.73 7.54 13.26
CA PHE A 225 5.10 7.04 13.23
C PHE A 225 5.83 7.33 14.54
N GLN A 226 5.69 8.54 15.10
CA GLN A 226 6.26 8.88 16.41
C GLN A 226 5.77 7.93 17.51
N LEU A 227 4.49 7.54 17.49
CA LEU A 227 3.92 6.62 18.46
C LEU A 227 4.43 5.17 18.28
N THR A 228 4.69 4.75 17.03
CA THR A 228 4.85 3.32 16.70
C THR A 228 6.25 2.89 16.31
N HIS A 229 7.15 3.79 15.92
CA HIS A 229 8.43 3.41 15.30
C HIS A 229 9.35 2.61 16.24
N ASP A 230 9.40 2.98 17.52
CA ASP A 230 10.23 2.32 18.55
C ASP A 230 9.38 1.65 19.65
N HIS A 231 8.08 1.48 19.42
CA HIS A 231 7.20 0.87 20.41
C HIS A 231 7.46 -0.65 20.50
N PRO A 232 7.61 -1.25 21.70
CA PRO A 232 8.00 -2.66 21.86
C PRO A 232 7.02 -3.68 21.23
N SER A 233 5.75 -3.31 21.09
CA SER A 233 4.72 -4.11 20.41
C SER A 233 4.53 -3.79 18.92
N CYS A 234 5.33 -2.89 18.34
CA CYS A 234 5.22 -2.52 16.93
C CYS A 234 6.44 -3.01 16.16
N ARG A 235 6.20 -3.52 14.96
CA ARG A 235 7.25 -3.84 14.00
C ARG A 235 6.85 -3.33 12.63
N TRP A 236 7.54 -2.30 12.14
CA TRP A 236 7.39 -1.87 10.75
C TRP A 236 8.26 -2.75 9.85
N MET A 237 7.67 -3.32 8.80
CA MET A 237 8.36 -4.22 7.87
C MET A 237 8.11 -3.81 6.42
N SER A 238 9.09 -4.07 5.56
CA SER A 238 8.92 -3.92 4.12
C SER A 238 7.95 -4.98 3.60
N ALA A 239 7.26 -4.69 2.50
CA ALA A 239 6.40 -5.69 1.85
C ALA A 239 7.23 -6.91 1.40
N GLY A 240 8.47 -6.71 0.95
CA GLY A 240 9.39 -7.78 0.60
C GLY A 240 9.71 -8.72 1.77
N ASP A 241 9.99 -8.19 2.96
CA ASP A 241 10.26 -9.00 4.16
C ASP A 241 9.01 -9.74 4.62
N ILE A 242 7.86 -9.08 4.61
CA ILE A 242 6.59 -9.72 4.97
C ILE A 242 6.31 -10.88 4.01
N LEU A 243 6.55 -10.68 2.71
CA LEU A 243 6.33 -11.70 1.71
C LEU A 243 7.45 -12.76 1.65
N SER A 244 8.63 -12.53 2.19
CA SER A 244 9.67 -13.57 2.22
C SER A 244 9.52 -14.54 3.40
N ASN A 245 8.73 -14.15 4.41
CA ASN A 245 8.52 -14.92 5.64
C ASN A 245 7.19 -15.72 5.68
N ASP A 246 6.47 -15.87 4.54
CA ASP A 246 5.42 -16.92 4.41
C ASP A 246 5.95 -18.10 3.62
#